data_AF-A0A956X4Z3-F1
#
_entry.id   AF-A0A956X4Z3-F1
#
_cell.length_a   1.000
_cell.length_b   1.000
_cell.length_c   1.000
_cell.angle_alpha   90.00
_cell.angle_beta   90.00
_cell.angle_gamma   90.00
#
_symmetry.space_group_name_H-M   'P 1'
#
loop_
_entity.id
_entity.type
_entity.pdbx_description
1 polymer ?
#
loop_
_entity_poly.entity_id
_entity_poly.type
_entity_poly.pdbx_seq_one_letter_code
_entity_poly.pdbx_strand_id
1 'polypeptide(L)'
;MVEDTQLRAFYIIQSGDTSGQSARGPYSMAEAEALAQDQERIITRTQYAALRETSNEPQTSEAPLRPVYEKMVKENRSWGIMLLILGVFSVVSNGFLSASWGYLLIIVGLASFYFRSAAMFAIYGVTLSWAAISNALSGSGSWLVFALFQVVLALQTFRQFFRFRRVQLALEAAQQPIHDRAARPFPWLSLVLGVGSFGALVVLLVLIVFLLGVGLATAETLPGFLDLAEGMIISFAVLGFAMGLGGIFLKYRYKLLSIAGMISAGLVLLIEVGFNLLG
;
A
#
# COMPACT_ATOMS: atom_id res chain seq x y z
N MET A 1 12.23 16.83 -41.63
CA MET A 1 11.58 16.65 -42.94
C MET A 1 10.05 16.45 -42.83
N VAL A 2 9.41 16.94 -41.76
CA VAL A 2 7.96 16.74 -41.48
C VAL A 2 7.17 18.06 -41.51
N GLU A 3 7.85 19.22 -41.51
CA GLU A 3 7.18 20.54 -41.55
C GLU A 3 6.52 20.87 -42.90
N ASP A 4 6.96 20.25 -44.00
CA ASP A 4 6.50 20.62 -45.34
C ASP A 4 5.15 19.98 -45.73
N THR A 5 4.70 18.95 -45.00
CA THR A 5 3.43 18.26 -45.26
C THR A 5 2.24 18.92 -44.55
N GLN A 6 2.47 19.54 -43.39
CA GLN A 6 1.43 20.24 -42.61
C GLN A 6 1.02 21.56 -43.30
N LEU A 7 1.97 22.26 -43.92
CA LEU A 7 1.70 23.52 -44.64
C LEU A 7 0.87 23.33 -45.92
N ARG A 8 0.95 22.16 -46.57
CA ARG A 8 0.12 21.86 -47.76
C ARG A 8 -1.33 21.53 -47.43
N ALA A 9 -1.60 20.95 -46.25
CA ALA A 9 -2.98 20.65 -45.84
C ALA A 9 -3.79 21.93 -45.51
N PHE A 10 -3.12 22.99 -45.06
CA PHE A 10 -3.78 24.25 -44.73
C PHE A 10 -4.14 25.10 -45.96
N TYR A 11 -3.42 24.95 -47.08
CA TYR A 11 -3.64 25.76 -48.29
C TYR A 11 -4.85 25.32 -49.13
N ILE A 12 -5.27 24.05 -49.02
CA ILE A 12 -6.41 23.52 -49.79
C ILE A 12 -7.76 24.00 -49.22
N ILE A 13 -7.82 24.42 -47.96
CA ILE A 13 -9.05 24.92 -47.33
C ILE A 13 -9.34 26.40 -47.73
N GLN A 14 -8.34 27.12 -48.26
CA GLN A 14 -8.46 28.56 -48.53
C GLN A 14 -8.57 28.92 -50.02
N SER A 15 -8.23 28.01 -50.95
CA SER A 15 -8.46 28.22 -52.39
C SER A 15 -9.88 27.78 -52.75
N GLY A 16 -10.84 28.71 -52.60
CA GLY A 16 -12.23 28.55 -53.01
C GLY A 16 -12.39 28.42 -54.53
N ASP A 17 -12.01 27.28 -55.08
CA ASP A 17 -12.43 26.87 -56.42
C ASP A 17 -13.70 26.03 -56.31
N THR A 18 -14.84 26.73 -56.28
CA THR A 18 -16.19 26.16 -56.28
C THR A 18 -16.76 26.02 -57.69
N SER A 19 -15.92 25.90 -58.72
CA SER A 19 -16.39 25.76 -60.09
C SER A 19 -16.63 24.28 -60.47
N GLY A 20 -17.84 23.79 -60.17
CA GLY A 20 -18.40 22.66 -60.92
C GLY A 20 -18.69 21.36 -60.18
N GLN A 21 -19.22 21.40 -58.95
CA GLN A 21 -19.90 20.23 -58.38
C GLN A 21 -21.40 20.50 -58.16
N SER A 22 -22.17 20.02 -59.15
CA SER A 22 -23.53 19.48 -59.04
C SER A 22 -24.10 19.46 -57.63
N ALA A 23 -25.13 20.27 -57.41
CA ALA A 23 -25.96 20.36 -56.21
C ALA A 23 -26.33 18.99 -55.63
N ARG A 24 -25.52 18.50 -54.69
CA ARG A 24 -26.00 17.57 -53.67
C ARG A 24 -26.80 18.41 -52.68
N GLY A 25 -28.06 18.01 -52.47
CA GLY A 25 -28.98 18.70 -51.56
C GLY A 25 -28.39 18.86 -50.16
N PRO A 26 -28.94 19.79 -49.35
CA PRO A 26 -28.46 20.02 -47.99
C PRO A 26 -28.47 18.69 -47.23
N TYR A 27 -27.28 18.26 -46.79
CA TYR A 27 -27.14 17.11 -45.91
C TYR A 27 -28.12 17.26 -44.76
N SER A 28 -28.87 16.20 -44.47
CA SER A 28 -29.73 16.21 -43.29
C SER A 28 -28.85 16.39 -42.04
N MET A 29 -29.35 17.07 -41.00
CA MET A 29 -28.59 17.28 -39.76
C MET A 29 -28.03 15.96 -39.19
N ALA A 30 -28.73 14.85 -39.41
CA ALA A 30 -28.28 13.51 -39.00
C ALA A 30 -27.02 13.03 -39.75
N GLU A 31 -26.89 13.34 -41.05
CA GLU A 31 -25.70 13.00 -41.84
C GLU A 31 -24.50 13.88 -41.45
N ALA A 32 -24.75 15.15 -41.12
CA ALA A 32 -23.70 16.06 -40.64
C ALA A 32 -23.13 15.62 -39.27
N GLU A 33 -24.00 15.19 -38.34
CA GLU A 33 -23.56 14.65 -37.04
C GLU A 33 -22.79 13.33 -37.18
N ALA A 34 -23.21 12.44 -38.09
CA ALA A 34 -22.52 11.18 -38.36
C ALA A 34 -21.10 11.41 -38.90
N LEU A 35 -20.92 12.40 -39.78
CA LEU A 35 -19.61 12.78 -40.33
C LEU A 35 -18.70 13.41 -39.27
N ALA A 36 -19.26 14.23 -38.37
CA ALA A 36 -18.50 14.83 -37.28
C ALA A 36 -17.95 13.76 -36.31
N GLN A 37 -18.78 12.76 -35.95
CA GLN A 37 -18.36 11.65 -35.09
C GLN A 37 -17.29 10.76 -35.76
N ASP A 38 -17.38 10.55 -37.07
CA ASP A 38 -16.39 9.74 -37.78
C ASP A 38 -15.03 10.46 -37.89
N GLN A 39 -15.03 11.77 -38.12
CA GLN A 39 -13.80 12.57 -38.08
C GLN A 39 -13.13 12.55 -36.70
N GLU A 40 -13.91 12.67 -35.61
CA GLU A 40 -13.37 12.59 -34.26
C GLU A 40 -12.71 11.22 -33.99
N ARG A 41 -13.31 10.13 -34.48
CA ARG A 41 -12.74 8.78 -34.38
C ARG A 41 -11.43 8.64 -35.16
N ILE A 42 -11.34 9.23 -36.34
CA ILE A 42 -10.13 9.18 -37.19
C ILE A 42 -9.00 9.98 -36.55
N ILE A 43 -9.27 11.19 -36.05
CA ILE A 43 -8.26 12.03 -35.37
C ILE A 43 -7.72 11.29 -34.14
N THR A 44 -8.63 10.72 -33.35
CA THR A 44 -8.29 9.95 -32.14
C THR A 44 -7.41 8.74 -32.48
N ARG A 45 -7.77 7.94 -33.49
CA ARG A 45 -6.96 6.80 -33.93
C ARG A 45 -5.58 7.21 -34.44
N THR A 46 -5.50 8.30 -35.19
CA THR A 46 -4.24 8.80 -35.76
C THR A 46 -3.32 9.34 -34.67
N GLN A 47 -3.86 10.05 -33.67
CA GLN A 47 -3.12 10.52 -32.51
C GLN A 47 -2.62 9.36 -31.64
N TYR A 48 -3.44 8.32 -31.43
CA TYR A 48 -3.00 7.10 -30.74
C TYR A 48 -1.93 6.32 -31.51
N ALA A 49 -2.01 6.26 -32.84
CA ALA A 49 -0.99 5.60 -33.66
C ALA A 49 0.34 6.36 -33.62
N ALA A 50 0.32 7.68 -33.74
CA ALA A 50 1.52 8.51 -33.67
C ALA A 50 2.19 8.45 -32.29
N LEU A 51 1.42 8.40 -31.20
CA LEU A 51 1.95 8.20 -29.85
C LEU A 51 2.58 6.81 -29.65
N ARG A 52 2.14 5.81 -30.42
CA ARG A 52 2.68 4.45 -30.37
C ARG A 52 3.98 4.33 -31.16
N GLU A 53 4.12 5.06 -32.26
CA GLU A 53 5.35 5.12 -33.05
C GLU A 53 6.44 5.94 -32.37
N THR A 54 6.10 7.02 -31.67
CA THR A 54 7.08 7.74 -30.82
C THR A 54 7.45 6.97 -29.55
N SER A 55 6.66 5.97 -29.14
CA SER A 55 7.05 5.02 -28.10
C SER A 55 7.97 3.89 -28.58
N ASN A 56 8.28 3.81 -29.88
CA ASN A 56 9.38 3.00 -30.40
C ASN A 56 10.72 3.76 -30.29
N GLU A 57 10.93 4.47 -29.17
CA GLU A 57 12.30 4.73 -28.75
C GLU A 57 13.02 3.38 -28.64
N PRO A 58 14.29 3.31 -29.07
CA PRO A 58 15.05 2.07 -29.07
C PRO A 58 14.94 1.40 -27.70
N GLN A 59 14.91 0.07 -27.70
CA GLN A 59 15.05 -0.82 -26.55
C GLN A 59 16.43 -0.66 -25.87
N THR A 60 16.90 0.57 -25.72
CA THR A 60 18.18 0.94 -25.15
C THR A 60 18.04 0.93 -23.65
N SER A 61 18.52 -0.19 -23.10
CA SER A 61 18.81 -0.41 -21.68
C SER A 61 17.61 -0.87 -20.85
N GLU A 62 17.05 -2.02 -21.21
CA GLU A 62 16.70 -3.03 -20.19
C GLU A 62 17.99 -3.41 -19.43
N ALA A 63 18.54 -2.49 -18.64
CA ALA A 63 19.42 -2.87 -17.55
C ALA A 63 18.69 -4.00 -16.81
N PRO A 64 19.36 -5.14 -16.54
CA PRO A 64 18.66 -6.33 -16.08
C PRO A 64 17.95 -6.00 -14.75
N LEU A 65 16.63 -5.81 -14.81
CA LEU A 65 15.78 -5.50 -13.66
C LEU A 65 15.78 -6.65 -12.64
N ARG A 66 16.14 -7.85 -13.11
CA ARG A 66 16.26 -9.08 -12.32
C ARG A 66 17.24 -8.94 -11.14
N PRO A 67 18.50 -8.51 -11.32
CA PRO A 67 19.41 -8.18 -10.22
C PRO A 67 18.80 -7.28 -9.13
N VAL A 68 17.99 -6.29 -9.51
CA VAL A 68 17.34 -5.39 -8.54
C VAL A 68 16.21 -6.10 -7.79
N TYR A 69 15.44 -6.95 -8.48
CA TYR A 69 14.43 -7.81 -7.86
C TYR A 69 15.04 -8.87 -6.94
N GLU A 70 16.13 -9.53 -7.33
CA GLU A 70 16.85 -10.49 -6.49
C GLU A 70 17.40 -9.82 -5.23
N LYS A 71 17.91 -8.59 -5.36
CA LYS A 71 18.31 -7.76 -4.22
C LYS A 71 17.14 -7.49 -3.28
N MET A 72 15.95 -7.15 -3.80
CA MET A 72 14.74 -6.97 -3.00
C MET A 72 14.41 -8.24 -2.20
N VAL A 73 14.44 -9.42 -2.83
CA VAL A 73 14.14 -10.69 -2.15
C VAL A 73 15.16 -11.00 -1.06
N LYS A 74 16.44 -10.73 -1.30
CA LYS A 74 17.51 -10.89 -0.31
C LYS A 74 17.32 -9.95 0.88
N GLU A 75 17.01 -8.68 0.63
CA GLU A 75 16.73 -7.70 1.68
C GLU A 75 15.51 -8.11 2.52
N ASN A 76 14.43 -8.57 1.88
CA ASN A 76 13.24 -9.08 2.57
C ASN A 76 13.56 -10.26 3.49
N ARG A 77 14.40 -11.21 3.03
CA ARG A 77 14.85 -12.34 3.86
C ARG A 77 15.71 -11.86 5.05
N SER A 78 16.57 -10.88 4.83
CA SER A 78 17.42 -10.29 5.88
C SER A 78 16.57 -9.63 6.96
N TRP A 79 15.57 -8.82 6.57
CA TRP A 79 14.61 -8.24 7.51
C TRP A 79 13.83 -9.33 8.24
N GLY A 80 13.36 -10.36 7.54
CA GLY A 80 12.68 -11.50 8.14
C GLY A 80 13.49 -12.18 9.25
N ILE A 81 14.77 -12.48 9.00
CA ILE A 81 15.67 -13.07 10.01
C ILE A 81 15.86 -12.12 11.21
N MET A 82 16.10 -10.83 10.95
CA MET A 82 16.29 -9.85 12.02
C MET A 82 15.04 -9.75 12.92
N LEU A 83 13.85 -9.70 12.33
CA LEU A 83 12.58 -9.64 13.07
C LEU A 83 12.31 -10.92 13.87
N LEU A 84 12.66 -12.09 13.34
CA LEU A 84 12.57 -13.35 14.10
C LEU A 84 13.47 -13.33 15.34
N ILE A 85 14.75 -12.94 15.18
CA ILE A 85 15.71 -12.89 16.29
C ILE A 85 15.22 -11.88 17.35
N LEU A 86 14.82 -10.68 16.92
CA LEU A 86 14.31 -9.66 17.83
C LEU A 86 13.01 -10.09 18.51
N GLY A 87 12.11 -10.77 17.80
CA GLY A 87 10.86 -11.28 18.34
C GLY A 87 11.08 -12.36 19.40
N VAL A 88 11.96 -13.34 19.13
CA VAL A 88 12.33 -14.36 20.12
C VAL A 88 13.00 -13.72 21.34
N PHE A 89 13.93 -12.78 21.12
CA PHE A 89 14.55 -12.04 22.21
C PHE A 89 13.52 -11.28 23.04
N SER A 90 12.57 -10.61 22.38
CA SER A 90 11.48 -9.88 23.03
C SER A 90 10.65 -10.78 23.94
N VAL A 91 10.26 -11.98 23.48
CA VAL A 91 9.48 -12.93 24.28
C VAL A 91 10.28 -13.51 25.45
N VAL A 92 11.56 -13.82 25.26
CA VAL A 92 12.40 -14.46 26.29
C VAL A 92 12.89 -13.45 27.35
N SER A 93 13.06 -12.18 26.98
CA SER A 93 13.68 -11.15 27.81
C SER A 93 12.90 -10.73 29.07
N ASN A 94 11.73 -11.34 29.37
CA ASN A 94 10.91 -11.14 30.58
C ASN A 94 10.98 -9.72 31.16
N GLY A 95 10.38 -8.76 30.44
CA GLY A 95 10.13 -7.41 30.97
C GLY A 95 10.80 -6.26 30.21
N PHE A 96 11.72 -6.54 29.28
CA PHE A 96 12.33 -5.46 28.48
C PHE A 96 11.44 -5.01 27.31
N LEU A 97 10.73 -5.95 26.67
CA LEU A 97 9.77 -5.69 25.60
C LEU A 97 8.48 -6.46 25.90
N SER A 98 7.33 -5.93 25.50
CA SER A 98 6.05 -6.63 25.70
C SER A 98 6.02 -7.93 24.91
N ALA A 99 5.45 -8.99 25.51
CA ALA A 99 5.37 -10.30 24.86
C ALA A 99 4.53 -10.24 23.56
N SER A 100 3.46 -9.43 23.55
CA SER A 100 2.63 -9.17 22.37
C SER A 100 3.43 -8.61 21.19
N TRP A 101 4.33 -7.66 21.46
CA TRP A 101 5.24 -7.11 20.45
C TRP A 101 6.19 -8.19 19.91
N GLY A 102 6.72 -9.04 20.78
CA GLY A 102 7.54 -10.17 20.37
C GLY A 102 6.82 -11.13 19.41
N TYR A 103 5.55 -11.46 19.71
CA TYR A 103 4.73 -12.28 18.82
C TYR A 103 4.48 -11.61 17.46
N LEU A 104 4.21 -10.31 17.45
CA LEU A 104 4.07 -9.53 16.22
C LEU A 104 5.32 -9.65 15.34
N LEU A 105 6.50 -9.41 15.92
CA LEU A 105 7.77 -9.48 15.18
C LEU A 105 8.04 -10.88 14.62
N ILE A 106 7.69 -11.94 15.38
CA ILE A 106 7.82 -13.32 14.91
C ILE A 106 6.88 -13.55 13.71
N ILE A 107 5.61 -13.15 13.79
CA ILE A 107 4.63 -13.31 12.71
C ILE A 107 5.09 -12.58 11.45
N VAL A 108 5.51 -11.31 11.57
CA VAL A 108 6.03 -10.53 10.43
C VAL A 108 7.30 -11.16 9.87
N GLY A 109 8.20 -11.62 10.74
CA GLY A 109 9.42 -12.31 10.37
C GLY A 109 9.14 -13.56 9.53
N LEU A 110 8.21 -14.42 9.97
CA LEU A 110 7.78 -15.60 9.21
C LEU A 110 7.10 -15.22 7.89
N ALA A 111 6.22 -14.21 7.90
CA ALA A 111 5.53 -13.73 6.71
C ALA A 111 6.51 -13.25 5.63
N SER A 112 7.68 -12.73 6.02
CA SER A 112 8.74 -12.27 5.12
C SER A 112 9.32 -13.37 4.23
N PHE A 113 9.37 -14.62 4.72
CA PHE A 113 9.83 -15.74 3.91
C PHE A 113 8.78 -16.22 2.91
N TYR A 114 7.51 -16.07 3.28
CA TYR A 114 6.37 -16.50 2.47
C TYR A 114 6.03 -15.48 1.37
N PHE A 115 6.03 -14.19 1.69
CA PHE A 115 5.69 -13.11 0.76
C PHE A 115 6.95 -12.44 0.20
N ARG A 116 7.28 -12.76 -1.06
CA ARG A 116 8.43 -12.19 -1.79
C ARG A 116 8.02 -11.00 -2.66
N SER A 117 7.34 -10.03 -2.07
CA SER A 117 6.75 -8.86 -2.75
C SER A 117 7.24 -7.57 -2.12
N ALA A 118 7.26 -6.47 -2.90
CA ALA A 118 7.58 -5.15 -2.38
C ALA A 118 6.65 -4.75 -1.22
N ALA A 119 5.42 -5.30 -1.16
CA ALA A 119 4.43 -5.04 -0.11
C ALA A 119 4.98 -5.26 1.32
N MET A 120 5.92 -6.19 1.50
CA MET A 120 6.51 -6.47 2.82
C MET A 120 7.27 -5.28 3.39
N PHE A 121 7.90 -4.45 2.55
CA PHE A 121 8.54 -3.22 3.00
C PHE A 121 7.53 -2.20 3.54
N ALA A 122 6.31 -2.16 2.99
CA ALA A 122 5.26 -1.34 3.58
C ALA A 122 4.87 -1.86 4.97
N ILE A 123 4.83 -3.19 5.17
CA ILE A 123 4.57 -3.79 6.48
C ILE A 123 5.66 -3.45 7.49
N TYR A 124 6.93 -3.58 7.11
CA TYR A 124 8.05 -3.18 7.96
C TYR A 124 8.00 -1.69 8.29
N GLY A 125 7.73 -0.84 7.30
CA GLY A 125 7.61 0.60 7.47
C GLY A 125 6.55 0.97 8.50
N VAL A 126 5.33 0.42 8.36
CA VAL A 126 4.24 0.66 9.32
C VAL A 126 4.56 0.11 10.71
N THR A 127 5.15 -1.09 10.79
CA THR A 127 5.54 -1.69 12.08
C THR A 127 6.57 -0.81 12.80
N LEU A 128 7.57 -0.31 12.08
CA LEU A 128 8.57 0.63 12.62
C LEU A 128 7.95 1.98 13.01
N SER A 129 7.02 2.51 12.21
CA SER A 129 6.31 3.74 12.53
C SER A 129 5.48 3.60 13.81
N TRP A 130 4.78 2.47 14.00
CA TRP A 130 4.05 2.22 15.22
C TRP A 130 4.98 2.11 16.43
N ALA A 131 6.08 1.36 16.30
CA ALA A 131 7.08 1.25 17.36
C ALA A 131 7.63 2.63 17.76
N ALA A 132 7.88 3.50 16.78
CA ALA A 132 8.34 4.87 17.03
C ALA A 132 7.31 5.70 17.80
N ILE A 133 6.04 5.63 17.39
CA ILE A 133 4.94 6.34 18.08
C ILE A 133 4.81 5.84 19.51
N SER A 134 4.75 4.53 19.72
CA SER A 134 4.64 3.93 21.05
C SER A 134 5.82 4.31 21.95
N ASN A 135 7.05 4.27 21.45
CA ASN A 135 8.23 4.68 22.21
C ASN A 135 8.24 6.18 22.52
N ALA A 136 7.79 7.03 21.60
CA ALA A 136 7.69 8.47 21.84
C ALA A 136 6.64 8.82 22.91
N LEU A 137 5.54 8.07 22.96
CA LEU A 137 4.46 8.26 23.95
C LEU A 137 4.83 7.74 25.35
N SER A 138 5.86 6.90 25.48
CA SER A 138 6.30 6.38 26.80
C SER A 138 6.82 7.44 27.77
N GLY A 139 7.07 8.67 27.32
CA GLY A 139 7.51 9.80 28.16
C GLY A 139 8.96 9.73 28.67
N SER A 140 9.69 8.64 28.43
CA SER A 140 11.08 8.50 28.87
C SER A 140 12.09 8.93 27.81
N GLY A 141 13.09 9.72 28.23
CA GLY A 141 14.08 10.32 27.34
C GLY A 141 14.93 9.31 26.56
N SER A 142 15.20 8.13 27.13
CA SER A 142 15.91 7.06 26.41
C SER A 142 15.08 6.49 25.27
N TRP A 143 13.78 6.29 25.48
CA TRP A 143 12.86 5.81 24.45
C TRP A 143 12.64 6.82 23.33
N LEU A 144 12.73 8.12 23.61
CA LEU A 144 12.65 9.16 22.57
C LEU A 144 13.79 9.04 21.53
N VAL A 145 15.02 8.74 21.97
CA VAL A 145 16.15 8.51 21.05
C VAL A 145 15.88 7.31 20.16
N PHE A 146 15.37 6.22 20.74
CA PHE A 146 14.96 5.03 19.98
C PHE A 146 13.82 5.34 19.01
N ALA A 147 12.83 6.13 19.41
CA ALA A 147 11.74 6.55 18.55
C ALA A 147 12.24 7.33 17.32
N LEU A 148 13.14 8.30 17.50
CA LEU A 148 13.73 9.05 16.39
C LEU A 148 14.49 8.14 15.43
N PHE A 149 15.28 7.20 15.95
CA PHE A 149 15.97 6.21 15.15
C PHE A 149 14.98 5.34 14.35
N GLN A 150 13.89 4.89 14.97
CA GLN A 150 12.84 4.11 14.32
C GLN A 150 12.09 4.91 13.24
N VAL A 151 11.85 6.21 13.43
CA VAL A 151 11.29 7.08 12.38
C VAL A 151 12.22 7.11 11.16
N VAL A 152 13.53 7.31 11.37
CA VAL A 152 14.50 7.32 10.27
C VAL A 152 14.49 5.98 9.53
N LEU A 153 14.49 4.86 10.25
CA LEU A 153 14.40 3.53 9.65
C LEU A 153 13.08 3.33 8.88
N ALA A 154 11.94 3.74 9.45
CA ALA A 154 10.64 3.64 8.78
C ALA A 154 10.64 4.43 7.46
N LEU A 155 11.16 5.66 7.47
CA LEU A 155 11.30 6.50 6.27
C LEU A 155 12.19 5.84 5.21
N GLN A 156 13.34 5.30 5.60
CA GLN A 156 14.24 4.58 4.68
C GLN A 156 13.54 3.37 4.06
N THR A 157 12.82 2.60 4.88
CA THR A 157 12.05 1.43 4.46
C THR A 157 10.92 1.81 3.49
N PHE A 158 10.19 2.92 3.73
CA PHE A 158 9.19 3.41 2.77
C PHE A 158 9.83 3.88 1.46
N ARG A 159 11.02 4.49 1.50
CA ARG A 159 11.75 4.85 0.26
C ARG A 159 12.15 3.60 -0.52
N GLN A 160 12.59 2.54 0.15
CA GLN A 160 12.87 1.24 -0.47
C GLN A 160 11.61 0.62 -1.07
N PHE A 161 10.48 0.67 -0.36
CA PHE A 161 9.18 0.22 -0.86
C PHE A 161 8.84 0.87 -2.21
N PHE A 162 8.89 2.20 -2.31
CA PHE A 162 8.56 2.88 -3.56
C PHE A 162 9.53 2.55 -4.69
N ARG A 163 10.82 2.38 -4.41
CA ARG A 163 11.82 1.96 -5.39
C ARG A 163 11.51 0.56 -5.93
N PHE A 164 11.33 -0.41 -5.03
CA PHE A 164 11.10 -1.80 -5.42
C PHE A 164 9.75 -2.03 -6.07
N ARG A 165 8.72 -1.29 -5.66
CA ARG A 165 7.41 -1.29 -6.34
C ARG A 165 7.53 -0.92 -7.82
N ARG A 166 8.33 0.09 -8.18
CA ARG A 166 8.53 0.48 -9.59
C ARG A 166 9.17 -0.64 -10.40
N VAL A 167 10.16 -1.33 -9.83
CA VAL A 167 10.85 -2.47 -10.46
C VAL A 167 9.88 -3.63 -10.66
N GLN A 168 9.08 -3.95 -9.64
CA GLN A 168 8.08 -5.00 -9.72
C GLN A 168 7.04 -4.72 -10.82
N LEU A 169 6.50 -3.50 -10.86
CA LEU A 169 5.56 -3.08 -11.90
C LEU A 169 6.18 -3.12 -13.31
N ALA A 170 7.46 -2.74 -13.45
CA ALA A 170 8.16 -2.78 -14.73
C ALA A 170 8.36 -4.24 -15.22
N LEU A 171 8.72 -5.15 -14.30
CA LEU A 171 8.82 -6.58 -14.62
C LEU A 171 7.47 -7.21 -14.97
N GLU A 172 6.38 -6.80 -14.29
CA GLU A 172 5.01 -7.22 -14.61
C GLU A 172 4.59 -6.74 -16.00
N ALA A 173 4.90 -5.47 -16.33
CA ALA A 173 4.64 -4.90 -17.66
C ALA A 173 5.44 -5.60 -18.77
N ALA A 174 6.68 -6.01 -18.47
CA ALA A 174 7.52 -6.82 -19.35
C ALA A 174 7.10 -8.31 -19.42
N GLN A 175 5.96 -8.68 -18.82
CA GLN A 175 5.43 -10.04 -18.77
C GLN A 175 6.41 -11.08 -18.20
N GLN A 176 7.38 -10.63 -17.39
CA GLN A 176 8.29 -11.55 -16.72
C GLN A 176 7.55 -12.24 -15.57
N PRO A 177 7.74 -13.55 -15.37
CA PRO A 177 7.06 -14.27 -14.31
C PRO A 177 7.54 -13.78 -12.94
N ILE A 178 6.68 -13.04 -12.23
CA ILE A 178 6.89 -12.65 -10.83
C ILE A 178 6.00 -13.48 -9.94
N HIS A 179 6.56 -14.03 -8.86
CA HIS A 179 5.80 -14.74 -7.86
C HIS A 179 5.26 -13.77 -6.81
N ASP A 180 4.23 -12.97 -7.16
CA ASP A 180 3.54 -12.13 -6.18
C ASP A 180 2.42 -12.90 -5.47
N ARG A 181 2.81 -13.61 -4.40
CA ARG A 181 1.86 -14.33 -3.53
C ARG A 181 1.05 -13.41 -2.64
N ALA A 182 1.39 -12.12 -2.52
CA ALA A 182 0.73 -11.19 -1.61
C ALA A 182 -0.60 -10.66 -2.16
N ALA A 183 -0.78 -10.65 -3.49
CA ALA A 183 -1.95 -10.07 -4.16
C ALA A 183 -3.30 -10.62 -3.71
N ARG A 184 -3.36 -11.92 -3.37
CA ARG A 184 -4.60 -12.60 -2.98
C ARG A 184 -4.91 -12.50 -1.48
N PRO A 185 -3.98 -12.82 -0.55
CA PRO A 185 -4.30 -12.84 0.86
C PRO A 185 -4.30 -11.45 1.51
N PHE A 186 -3.55 -10.46 1.01
CA PHE A 186 -3.39 -9.17 1.72
C PHE A 186 -4.71 -8.43 1.96
N PRO A 187 -5.62 -8.27 0.97
CA PRO A 187 -6.89 -7.60 1.22
C PRO A 187 -7.77 -8.31 2.26
N TRP A 188 -7.78 -9.64 2.22
CA TRP A 188 -8.53 -10.45 3.19
C TRP A 188 -7.92 -10.41 4.58
N LEU A 189 -6.60 -10.56 4.69
CA LEU A 189 -5.90 -10.48 5.97
C LEU A 189 -6.04 -9.09 6.60
N SER A 190 -5.96 -8.02 5.80
CA SER A 190 -6.21 -6.67 6.30
C SER A 190 -7.60 -6.52 6.90
N LEU A 191 -8.63 -7.03 6.21
CA LEU A 191 -10.01 -7.01 6.71
C LEU A 191 -10.15 -7.82 7.99
N VAL A 192 -9.71 -9.09 7.98
CA VAL A 192 -9.85 -10.01 9.12
C VAL A 192 -9.11 -9.48 10.35
N LEU A 193 -7.87 -9.01 10.17
CA LEU A 193 -7.07 -8.49 11.28
C LEU A 193 -7.61 -7.15 11.79
N GLY A 194 -8.01 -6.23 10.90
CA GLY A 194 -8.50 -4.91 11.29
C GLY A 194 -9.90 -4.92 11.90
N VAL A 195 -10.85 -5.63 11.28
CA VAL A 195 -12.20 -5.79 11.85
C VAL A 195 -12.15 -6.68 13.09
N GLY A 196 -11.34 -7.74 13.07
CA GLY A 196 -11.13 -8.62 14.21
C GLY A 196 -10.54 -7.89 15.41
N SER A 197 -9.52 -7.05 15.23
CA SER A 197 -8.96 -6.24 16.32
C SER A 197 -9.97 -5.24 16.86
N PHE A 198 -10.76 -4.60 15.99
CA PHE A 198 -11.79 -3.66 16.42
C PHE A 198 -12.89 -4.36 17.24
N GLY A 199 -13.40 -5.50 16.77
CA GLY A 199 -14.38 -6.30 17.52
C GLY A 199 -13.82 -6.79 18.86
N ALA A 200 -12.56 -7.26 18.87
CA ALA A 200 -11.90 -7.69 20.10
C ALA A 200 -11.71 -6.54 21.11
N LEU A 201 -11.41 -5.32 20.65
CA LEU A 201 -11.35 -4.12 21.50
C LEU A 201 -12.72 -3.82 22.16
N VAL A 202 -13.81 -3.90 21.39
CA VAL A 202 -15.16 -3.67 21.93
C VAL A 202 -15.51 -4.73 22.97
N VAL A 203 -15.19 -6.01 22.70
CA VAL A 203 -15.41 -7.10 23.67
C VAL A 203 -14.59 -6.89 24.94
N LEU A 204 -13.31 -6.51 24.80
CA LEU A 204 -12.43 -6.22 25.92
C LEU A 204 -12.99 -5.09 26.79
N LEU A 205 -13.47 -4.00 26.17
CA LEU A 205 -14.07 -2.86 26.88
C LEU A 205 -15.33 -3.27 27.64
N VAL A 206 -16.23 -4.03 27.00
CA VAL A 206 -17.45 -4.53 27.67
C VAL A 206 -17.09 -5.44 28.85
N LEU A 207 -16.08 -6.29 28.69
CA LEU A 207 -15.60 -7.17 29.76
C LEU A 207 -15.04 -6.36 30.94
N ILE A 208 -14.20 -5.35 30.68
CA ILE A 208 -13.65 -4.47 31.74
C ILE A 208 -14.79 -3.77 32.49
N VAL A 209 -15.74 -3.16 31.78
CA VAL A 209 -16.89 -2.48 32.39
C VAL A 209 -17.73 -3.45 33.23
N PHE A 210 -17.95 -4.67 32.74
CA PHE A 210 -18.68 -5.70 33.48
C PHE A 210 -17.94 -6.12 34.77
N LEU A 211 -16.64 -6.40 34.69
CA LEU A 211 -15.84 -6.80 35.85
C LEU A 211 -15.80 -5.73 36.93
N LEU A 212 -15.67 -4.46 36.54
CA LEU A 212 -15.73 -3.32 37.44
C LEU A 212 -17.14 -3.14 38.03
N GLY A 213 -18.19 -3.26 37.21
CA GLY A 213 -19.58 -3.05 37.63
C GLY A 213 -20.09 -4.10 38.62
N VAL A 214 -19.60 -5.35 38.53
CA VAL A 214 -19.95 -6.43 39.48
C VAL A 214 -19.00 -6.44 40.70
N GLY A 215 -17.94 -5.62 40.70
CA GLY A 215 -16.97 -5.56 41.79
C GLY A 215 -16.01 -6.76 41.85
N LEU A 216 -15.87 -7.50 40.73
CA LEU A 216 -14.93 -8.62 40.60
C LEU A 216 -13.49 -8.17 40.32
N ALA A 217 -13.32 -6.93 39.89
CA ALA A 217 -12.02 -6.30 39.70
C ALA A 217 -12.05 -4.88 40.27
N THR A 218 -10.91 -4.43 40.78
CA THR A 218 -10.62 -3.01 40.98
C THR A 218 -9.69 -2.53 39.88
N ALA A 219 -9.57 -1.20 39.70
CA ALA A 219 -8.63 -0.63 38.74
C ALA A 219 -7.18 -1.12 38.96
N GLU A 220 -6.82 -1.47 40.19
CA GLU A 220 -5.47 -1.92 40.57
C GLU A 220 -5.27 -3.45 40.45
N THR A 221 -6.36 -4.22 40.30
CA THR A 221 -6.32 -5.70 40.33
C THR A 221 -6.75 -6.33 39.01
N LEU A 222 -6.68 -5.57 37.92
CA LEU A 222 -6.98 -6.11 36.60
C LEU A 222 -6.05 -7.30 36.31
N PRO A 223 -6.61 -8.45 35.89
CA PRO A 223 -5.79 -9.61 35.57
C PRO A 223 -4.79 -9.34 34.44
N GLY A 224 -3.52 -9.74 34.61
CA GLY A 224 -2.47 -9.51 33.61
C GLY A 224 -2.71 -10.16 32.23
N PHE A 225 -3.71 -11.04 32.09
CA PHE A 225 -4.13 -11.53 30.76
C PHE A 225 -4.80 -10.43 29.92
N LEU A 226 -5.38 -9.39 30.55
CA LEU A 226 -5.99 -8.25 29.86
C LEU A 226 -4.92 -7.42 29.16
N ASP A 227 -3.79 -7.16 29.80
CA ASP A 227 -2.64 -6.46 29.18
C ASP A 227 -2.10 -7.23 27.96
N LEU A 228 -2.02 -8.56 28.06
CA LEU A 228 -1.63 -9.40 26.94
C LEU A 228 -2.67 -9.33 25.81
N ALA A 229 -3.97 -9.39 26.14
CA ALA A 229 -5.05 -9.32 25.16
C ALA A 229 -5.06 -7.98 24.43
N GLU A 230 -4.95 -6.87 25.16
CA GLU A 230 -4.80 -5.52 24.62
C GLU A 230 -3.60 -5.41 23.69
N GLY A 231 -2.43 -5.85 24.15
CA GLY A 231 -1.23 -5.84 23.32
C GLY A 231 -1.38 -6.66 22.03
N MET A 232 -2.09 -7.78 22.06
CA MET A 232 -2.39 -8.59 20.87
C MET A 232 -3.39 -7.91 19.93
N ILE A 233 -4.41 -7.24 20.49
CA ILE A 233 -5.38 -6.44 19.72
C ILE A 233 -4.66 -5.33 18.95
N ILE A 234 -3.79 -4.58 19.62
CA ILE A 234 -2.98 -3.52 19.01
C ILE A 234 -2.07 -4.12 17.93
N SER A 235 -1.40 -5.23 18.21
CA SER A 235 -0.52 -5.90 17.25
C SER A 235 -1.26 -6.33 15.98
N PHE A 236 -2.48 -6.86 16.12
CA PHE A 236 -3.33 -7.20 14.98
C PHE A 236 -3.84 -5.98 14.23
N ALA A 237 -4.15 -4.88 14.93
CA ALA A 237 -4.49 -3.62 14.29
C ALA A 237 -3.31 -3.09 13.46
N VAL A 238 -2.08 -3.09 13.98
CA VAL A 238 -0.87 -2.68 13.23
C VAL A 238 -0.70 -3.52 11.97
N LEU A 239 -0.83 -4.85 12.05
CA LEU A 239 -0.78 -5.73 10.88
C LEU A 239 -1.91 -5.47 9.88
N GLY A 240 -3.14 -5.32 10.37
CA GLY A 240 -4.31 -5.05 9.55
C GLY A 240 -4.16 -3.75 8.77
N PHE A 241 -3.67 -2.70 9.43
CA PHE A 241 -3.36 -1.42 8.83
C PHE A 241 -2.22 -1.55 7.79
N ALA A 242 -1.13 -2.21 8.16
CA ALA A 242 0.03 -2.46 7.30
C ALA A 242 -0.32 -3.20 6.01
N MET A 243 -1.08 -4.30 6.12
CA MET A 243 -1.53 -5.09 4.97
C MET A 243 -2.53 -4.33 4.11
N GLY A 244 -3.40 -3.53 4.73
CA GLY A 244 -4.36 -2.67 4.01
C GLY A 244 -3.65 -1.62 3.18
N LEU A 245 -2.66 -0.95 3.77
CA LEU A 245 -1.81 0.03 3.11
C LEU A 245 -1.04 -0.59 1.94
N GLY A 246 -0.42 -1.76 2.16
CA GLY A 246 0.26 -2.52 1.10
C GLY A 246 -0.67 -2.91 -0.06
N GLY A 247 -1.89 -3.35 0.25
CA GLY A 247 -2.90 -3.71 -0.74
C GLY A 247 -3.40 -2.54 -1.58
N ILE A 248 -3.60 -1.37 -0.95
CA ILE A 248 -3.98 -0.13 -1.65
C ILE A 248 -2.86 0.31 -2.58
N PHE A 249 -1.62 0.36 -2.10
CA PHE A 249 -0.50 0.82 -2.93
C PHE A 249 -0.19 -0.10 -4.10
N LEU A 250 -0.35 -1.41 -3.97
CA LEU A 250 -0.15 -2.36 -5.07
C LEU A 250 -1.38 -2.51 -5.98
N LYS A 251 -2.43 -1.70 -5.77
CA LYS A 251 -3.64 -1.66 -6.59
C LYS A 251 -4.32 -3.03 -6.78
N TYR A 252 -4.29 -3.90 -5.76
CA TYR A 252 -4.90 -5.24 -5.85
C TYR A 252 -6.41 -5.20 -6.14
N ARG A 253 -6.96 -6.30 -6.67
CA ARG A 253 -8.35 -6.40 -7.16
C ARG A 253 -9.41 -6.01 -6.11
N TYR A 254 -9.20 -6.37 -4.84
CA TYR A 254 -10.17 -6.18 -3.76
C TYR A 254 -9.85 -4.96 -2.87
N LYS A 255 -9.66 -3.79 -3.48
CA LYS A 255 -9.25 -2.56 -2.75
C LYS A 255 -10.18 -2.18 -1.60
N LEU A 256 -11.49 -2.37 -1.77
CA LEU A 256 -12.48 -2.05 -0.74
C LEU A 256 -12.25 -2.85 0.55
N LEU A 257 -11.85 -4.12 0.46
CA LEU A 257 -11.55 -4.94 1.64
C LEU A 257 -10.32 -4.39 2.39
N SER A 258 -9.27 -4.02 1.66
CA SER A 258 -8.08 -3.38 2.24
C SER A 258 -8.40 -2.05 2.90
N ILE A 259 -9.27 -1.23 2.30
CA ILE A 259 -9.68 0.07 2.87
C ILE A 259 -10.48 -0.15 4.15
N ALA A 260 -11.47 -1.05 4.14
CA ALA A 260 -12.29 -1.34 5.31
C ALA A 260 -11.45 -1.88 6.49
N GLY A 261 -10.55 -2.82 6.20
CA GLY A 261 -9.60 -3.35 7.19
C GLY A 261 -8.67 -2.28 7.75
N MET A 262 -8.09 -1.44 6.88
CA MET A 262 -7.21 -0.34 7.28
C MET A 262 -7.93 0.71 8.12
N ILE A 263 -9.16 1.09 7.79
CA ILE A 263 -9.94 2.05 8.59
C ILE A 263 -10.25 1.46 9.97
N SER A 264 -10.73 0.21 10.03
CA SER A 264 -11.07 -0.45 11.30
C SER A 264 -9.84 -0.58 12.20
N ALA A 265 -8.71 -1.00 11.64
CA ALA A 265 -7.43 -1.03 12.34
C ALA A 265 -6.96 0.37 12.78
N GLY A 266 -7.06 1.36 11.90
CA GLY A 266 -6.68 2.73 12.20
C GLY A 266 -7.47 3.34 13.36
N LEU A 267 -8.77 3.03 13.47
CA LEU A 267 -9.59 3.43 14.61
C LEU A 267 -9.07 2.83 15.93
N VAL A 268 -8.71 1.55 15.95
CA VAL A 268 -8.10 0.92 17.14
C VAL A 268 -6.81 1.64 17.55
N LEU A 269 -5.92 1.91 16.59
CA LEU A 269 -4.66 2.60 16.87
C LEU A 269 -4.86 4.06 17.34
N LEU A 270 -5.85 4.77 16.80
CA LEU A 270 -6.16 6.13 17.22
C LEU A 270 -6.76 6.17 18.63
N ILE A 271 -7.63 5.21 18.97
CA ILE A 271 -8.17 5.08 20.32
C ILE A 271 -7.03 4.82 21.32
N GLU A 272 -6.12 3.91 20.99
CA GLU A 272 -4.94 3.60 21.80
C GLU A 272 -4.07 4.84 22.04
N VAL A 273 -3.74 5.58 20.98
CA VAL A 273 -2.98 6.83 21.11
C VAL A 273 -3.75 7.85 21.96
N GLY A 274 -5.07 7.95 21.80
CA GLY A 274 -5.93 8.82 22.60
C GLY A 274 -5.90 8.49 24.09
N PHE A 275 -5.95 7.20 24.46
CA PHE A 275 -5.83 6.75 25.85
C PHE A 275 -4.47 7.12 26.44
N ASN A 276 -3.38 6.87 25.71
CA ASN A 276 -2.02 7.21 26.16
C ASN A 276 -1.80 8.73 26.33
N LEU A 277 -2.54 9.58 25.62
CA LEU A 277 -2.45 11.05 25.76
C LEU A 277 -3.30 11.61 26.90
N LEU A 278 -4.28 10.85 27.40
CA LEU A 278 -5.19 11.28 28.48
C LEU A 278 -4.75 10.82 29.87
N GLY A 279 -3.91 9.78 29.95
CA GLY A 279 -3.31 9.27 31.19
C GLY A 279 -2.03 10.01 31.55
#